data_AF-A0A0W8F247-F1
#
_entry.id   AF-A0A0W8F247-F1
#
_cell.length_a   1.000
_cell.length_b   1.000
_cell.length_c   1.000
_cell.angle_alpha   90.00
_cell.angle_beta   90.00
_cell.angle_gamma   90.00
#
_symmetry.space_group_name_H-M   'P 1'
#
loop_
_entity.id
_entity.type
_entity.pdbx_description
1 polymer ?
#
loop_
_entity_poly.entity_id
_entity_poly.type
_entity_poly.pdbx_seq_one_letter_code
_entity_poly.pdbx_strand_id
1 'polypeptide(L)' 'MIRCPVCMSRDIYRVAGGYIGEIHRCKRCGYVGAFVIEETGPGPGDQHDTDT' A
#
# COMPACT_ATOMS: atom_id res chain seq x y z
N MET A 1 -3.96 0.38 -4.35
CA MET A 1 -2.91 1.05 -3.54
C MET A 1 -2.85 0.40 -2.16
N ILE A 2 -1.65 0.24 -1.58
CA ILE A 2 -1.48 -0.40 -0.25
C ILE A 2 -1.35 0.67 0.85
N ARG A 3 -1.99 0.45 2.01
CA ARG A 3 -1.95 1.34 3.18
C ARG A 3 -1.66 0.64 4.50
N CYS A 4 -1.12 1.44 5.42
CA CYS A 4 -0.76 0.99 6.75
C CYS A 4 -2.01 0.83 7.60
N PRO A 5 -2.25 -0.34 8.21
CA PRO A 5 -3.42 -0.55 9.03
C PRO A 5 -3.39 0.26 10.34
N VAL A 6 -2.22 0.79 10.73
CA VAL A 6 -2.06 1.56 11.98
C VAL A 6 -2.22 3.06 11.76
N CYS A 7 -1.60 3.61 10.71
CA CYS A 7 -1.55 5.07 10.50
C CYS A 7 -2.09 5.55 9.14
N MET A 8 -2.65 4.65 8.33
CA MET A 8 -3.20 4.94 6.99
C MET A 8 -2.22 5.56 5.98
N SER A 9 -0.93 5.60 6.30
CA SER A 9 0.14 6.03 5.39
C SER A 9 0.22 5.10 4.18
N ARG A 10 0.47 5.68 3.01
CA ARG A 10 0.85 4.97 1.76
C ARG A 10 2.36 4.69 1.69
N ASP A 11 3.14 5.23 2.63
CA ASP A 11 4.60 5.11 2.64
C ASP A 11 5.02 3.77 3.28
N ILE A 12 4.75 2.70 2.53
CA ILE A 12 5.00 1.30 2.89
C ILE A 12 5.93 0.69 1.86
N TYR A 13 6.83 -0.19 2.30
CA TYR A 13 7.70 -0.97 1.44
C TYR A 13 7.75 -2.43 1.89
N ARG A 14 8.01 -3.34 0.95
CA ARG A 14 8.16 -4.77 1.23
C ARG A 14 9.54 -5.02 1.84
N VAL A 15 9.59 -5.79 2.93
CA VAL A 15 10.83 -6.17 3.63
C VAL A 15 11.20 -7.64 3.41
N ALA A 16 10.22 -8.51 3.19
CA ALA A 16 10.44 -9.92 2.84
C ALA A 16 9.30 -10.42 1.95
N GLY A 17 9.57 -11.45 1.14
CA GLY A 17 8.59 -12.09 0.28
C GLY A 17 9.02 -13.50 -0.08
N GLY A 18 8.06 -14.34 -0.49
CA GLY A 18 8.31 -15.72 -0.88
C GLY A 18 7.06 -16.57 -0.74
N TYR A 19 7.22 -17.90 -0.69
CA TYR A 19 6.11 -18.85 -0.62
C TYR A 19 5.19 -18.65 0.59
N ILE A 20 5.73 -18.08 1.68
CA ILE A 20 4.99 -17.83 2.93
C ILE A 20 4.24 -16.50 2.96
N GLY A 21 4.25 -15.73 1.86
CA GLY A 21 3.62 -14.42 1.75
C GLY A 21 4.61 -13.24 1.80
N GLU A 22 4.06 -12.04 1.78
CA GLU A 22 4.82 -10.79 1.77
C GLU A 22 4.73 -10.09 3.13
N ILE A 23 5.87 -9.59 3.63
CA ILE A 23 5.95 -8.77 4.83
C ILE A 23 6.24 -7.32 4.42
N HIS A 24 5.47 -6.40 4.98
CA HIS A 24 5.51 -4.98 4.69
C HIS A 24 5.97 -4.19 5.92
N ARG A 25 6.65 -3.06 5.70
CA ARG A 25 7.04 -2.09 6.74
C ARG A 25 6.59 -0.68 6.40
N CYS A 26 5.99 0.01 7.37
CA CYS A 26 5.63 1.42 7.24
C CYS A 26 6.78 2.34 7.67
N LYS A 27 7.11 3.34 6.85
CA LYS A 27 8.14 4.35 7.18
C LYS A 27 7.67 5.36 8.23
N ARG A 28 6.35 5.57 8.38
CA ARG A 28 5.81 6.59 9.29
C ARG A 28 5.65 6.11 10.73
N CYS A 29 5.03 4.95 10.95
CA CYS A 29 4.77 4.44 12.30
C CYS A 29 5.59 3.20 12.68
N GLY A 30 6.36 2.64 11.75
CA GLY A 30 7.18 1.46 12.00
C GLY A 30 6.44 0.12 12.02
N TYR A 31 5.14 0.07 11.71
CA TYR A 31 4.39 -1.19 11.56
C TYR A 31 5.14 -2.19 10.67
N VAL A 32 5.20 -3.46 11.09
CA VAL A 32 5.78 -4.58 10.31
C VAL A 32 4.79 -5.76 10.35
N GLY A 33 4.41 -6.27 9.18
CA GLY A 33 3.52 -7.43 9.10
C GLY A 33 3.05 -7.74 7.69
N ALA A 34 2.38 -8.89 7.54
CA ALA A 34 1.77 -9.29 6.28
C ALA A 34 0.46 -8.56 5.99
N PHE A 35 -0.25 -8.14 7.05
CA PHE A 35 -1.55 -7.50 6.91
C PHE A 35 -1.40 -6.06 6.43
N VAL A 36 -2.10 -5.71 5.35
CA VAL A 36 -2.14 -4.37 4.77
C VAL A 36 -3.55 -4.07 4.27
N ILE A 37 -3.88 -2.80 4.09
CA ILE A 37 -5.15 -2.38 3.51
C ILE A 37 -4.96 -2.18 2.01
N GLU A 38 -5.72 -2.89 1.20
CA GLU A 38 -5.74 -2.76 -0.25
C GLU A 38 -6.91 -1.87 -0.68
N GLU A 39 -6.61 -0.73 -1.30
CA GLU A 39 -7.61 0.14 -1.93
C GLU A 39 -7.65 -0.13 -3.44
N THR A 40 -8.73 -0.72 -3.92
CA THR A 40 -9.04 -0.91 -5.34
C THR A 40 -9.81 0.31 -5.85
N GLY A 41 -9.08 1.34 -6.26
CA GLY A 41 -9.66 2.55 -6.85
C GLY A 41 -8.58 3.33 -7.60
N PRO A 42 -8.96 4.13 -8.61
CA PRO A 42 -8.01 4.98 -9.31
C PRO A 42 -7.31 5.88 -8.29
N GLY A 43 -5.99 5.93 -8.37
CA GLY A 43 -5.23 6.88 -7.58
C GLY A 43 -5.67 8.31 -7.88
N PRO A 44 -5.43 9.28 -6.98
CA PRO A 44 -5.71 10.69 -7.25
C PRO A 44 -4.80 11.30 -8.36
N GLY A 45 -4.39 10.54 -9.36
CA GLY A 45 -3.48 10.95 -10.44
C GLY A 45 -3.77 10.35 -11.82
N ASP A 46 -4.79 9.50 -11.98
CA ASP A 46 -5.16 8.94 -13.30
C ASP A 46 -6.53 9.48 -13.76
N GLN A 47 -6.66 10.81 -13.81
CA GLN A 47 -7.69 11.44 -14.65
C GLN A 47 -7.17 11.38 -16.09
N HIS A 48 -7.50 10.29 -16.79
CA HIS A 48 -7.45 10.32 -18.24
C HIS A 48 -8.66 11.13 -18.69
N ASP A 49 -8.41 12.38 -19.11
CA ASP A 49 -9.37 13.17 -19.86
C ASP A 49 -9.78 12.37 -21.10
N THR A 50 -10.91 11.68 -21.03
CA THR A 50 -11.62 11.24 -22.23
C THR A 50 -12.74 12.23 -22.48
N ASP A 51 -12.38 13.34 -23.12
CA ASP A 51 -13.31 14.15 -23.91
C ASP A 51 -13.16 13.71 -25.36
N THR A 52 -14.10 12.90 -25.85
CA THR A 52 -14.39 12.66 -27.27
C THR A 52 -15.83 12.23 -27.40
#